data_AF-B9DHW4-F1
#
_entry.id   AF-B9DHW4-F1
#
_cell.length_a   1.000
_cell.length_b   1.000
_cell.length_c   1.000
_cell.angle_alpha   90.00
_cell.angle_beta   90.00
_cell.angle_gamma   90.00
#
_symmetry.space_group_name_H-M   'P 1'
#
loop_
_entity.id
_entity.type
_entity.pdbx_description
1 polymer ?
#
loop_
_entity_poly.entity_id
_entity_poly.type
_entity_poly.pdbx_seq_one_letter_code
_entity_poly.pdbx_strand_id
1 'polypeptide(L)'
;AGLTSAHPIMTTTEFWTSHECLLLPYEQALTREDSTSGLYYDCSAHMLWVGERTRQLDGAHVEFLRGIANPLGIKVSDKVVPSELVKLIEILNPQNKPGRITVIVRMGAENMRVKLPNLIRAVRGAGQIVTWVSDPMHGNTIMAPGGLKTRSFDAIRAELRAFFDVHDQEGSFPGGVHLEMTGQNVTECVGGSRTITYNDLSSRYHTHCDPRLNASQSLELAFIIAERLRKRRLGSGNLPSSIGV
;
A
#
# COMPACT_ATOMS: atom_id res chain seq x y z
N ALA A 1 -14.58 3.54 34.53
CA ALA A 1 -14.68 2.07 34.52
C ALA A 1 -13.88 1.55 33.31
N GLY A 2 -13.05 0.54 33.49
CA GLY A 2 -12.32 -0.07 32.37
C GLY A 2 -13.22 -0.98 31.54
N LEU A 3 -12.86 -1.20 30.27
CA LEU A 3 -13.52 -2.18 29.41
C LEU A 3 -13.12 -3.60 29.85
N THR A 4 -14.07 -4.52 29.90
CA THR A 4 -13.79 -5.94 30.15
C THR A 4 -13.38 -6.63 28.85
N SER A 5 -12.68 -7.76 28.93
CA SER A 5 -12.31 -8.57 27.76
C SER A 5 -13.51 -9.11 26.97
N ALA A 6 -14.71 -9.13 27.58
CA ALA A 6 -15.95 -9.55 26.94
C ALA A 6 -16.68 -8.41 26.22
N HIS A 7 -16.25 -7.16 26.37
CA HIS A 7 -16.89 -6.02 25.68
C HIS A 7 -16.74 -6.18 24.15
N PRO A 8 -17.77 -5.89 23.33
CA PRO A 8 -17.73 -6.13 21.87
C PRO A 8 -16.49 -5.56 21.17
N ILE A 9 -16.04 -4.36 21.57
CA ILE A 9 -14.82 -3.73 21.03
C ILE A 9 -13.54 -4.56 21.19
N MET A 10 -13.51 -5.52 22.13
CA MET A 10 -12.38 -6.41 22.39
C MET A 10 -12.53 -7.77 21.68
N THR A 11 -13.72 -8.10 21.15
CA THR A 11 -14.04 -9.41 20.56
C THR A 11 -14.48 -9.34 19.10
N THR A 12 -14.71 -8.15 18.57
CA THR A 12 -15.01 -7.91 17.15
C THR A 12 -13.97 -7.00 16.52
N THR A 13 -13.83 -7.11 15.20
CA THR A 13 -13.01 -6.21 14.39
C THR A 13 -13.70 -6.01 13.06
N GLU A 14 -13.51 -4.84 12.47
CA GLU A 14 -13.94 -4.58 11.10
C GLU A 14 -12.87 -5.12 10.13
N PHE A 15 -13.32 -5.72 9.03
CA PHE A 15 -12.45 -6.31 8.03
C PHE A 15 -13.01 -5.98 6.64
N TRP A 16 -12.14 -5.54 5.75
CA TRP A 16 -12.50 -5.09 4.40
C TRP A 16 -11.74 -5.89 3.35
N THR A 17 -12.33 -5.97 2.17
CA THR A 17 -11.79 -6.67 1.00
C THR A 17 -11.35 -5.67 -0.07
N SER A 18 -10.32 -6.05 -0.81
CA SER A 18 -9.82 -5.27 -1.95
C SER A 18 -9.14 -6.16 -2.97
N HIS A 19 -9.20 -5.76 -4.25
CA HIS A 19 -8.43 -6.35 -5.34
C HIS A 19 -8.11 -5.32 -6.43
N GLU A 20 -7.25 -5.70 -7.37
CA GLU A 20 -6.97 -4.90 -8.56
C GLU A 20 -8.20 -4.91 -9.47
N CYS A 21 -8.75 -3.73 -9.77
CA CYS A 21 -9.76 -3.59 -10.82
C CYS A 21 -9.08 -3.89 -12.15
N LEU A 22 -9.21 -5.12 -12.63
CA LEU A 22 -8.46 -5.62 -13.79
C LEU A 22 -9.39 -6.17 -14.87
N LEU A 23 -10.26 -7.13 -14.52
CA LEU A 23 -11.17 -7.76 -15.46
C LEU A 23 -12.48 -6.98 -15.53
N LEU A 24 -12.50 -5.89 -16.31
CA LEU A 24 -13.64 -4.95 -16.35
C LEU A 24 -15.02 -5.57 -16.55
N PRO A 25 -15.22 -6.66 -17.35
CA PRO A 25 -16.52 -7.32 -17.41
C PRO A 25 -17.01 -7.88 -16.06
N TYR A 26 -16.10 -8.37 -15.22
CA TYR A 26 -16.41 -8.84 -13.88
C TYR A 26 -16.79 -7.68 -12.96
N GLU A 27 -15.99 -6.61 -12.97
CA GLU A 27 -16.23 -5.40 -12.16
C GLU A 27 -17.55 -4.72 -12.54
N GLN A 28 -17.82 -4.59 -13.85
CA GLN A 28 -19.08 -4.03 -14.36
C GLN A 28 -20.29 -4.86 -13.92
N ALA A 29 -20.21 -6.20 -13.97
CA ALA A 29 -21.32 -7.08 -13.57
C ALA A 29 -21.65 -6.98 -12.07
N LEU A 30 -20.69 -6.55 -11.25
CA LEU A 30 -20.83 -6.39 -9.80
C LEU A 30 -21.07 -4.94 -9.36
N THR A 31 -21.09 -4.00 -10.28
CA THR A 31 -21.41 -2.59 -10.00
C THR A 31 -22.91 -2.39 -9.81
N ARG A 32 -23.30 -1.69 -8.74
CA ARG A 32 -24.69 -1.42 -8.37
C ARG A 32 -24.88 0.05 -8.04
N GLU A 33 -26.08 0.55 -8.28
CA GLU A 33 -26.51 1.84 -7.77
C GLU A 33 -26.96 1.68 -6.32
N ASP A 34 -26.42 2.52 -5.44
CA ASP A 34 -26.85 2.59 -4.05
C ASP A 34 -28.25 3.22 -3.95
N SER A 35 -29.15 2.55 -3.24
CA SER A 35 -30.57 2.94 -3.17
C SER A 35 -30.83 4.24 -2.39
N THR A 36 -29.86 4.72 -1.63
CA THR A 36 -30.02 5.93 -0.79
C THR A 36 -29.37 7.17 -1.39
N SER A 37 -28.29 7.01 -2.13
CA SER A 37 -27.47 8.10 -2.67
C SER A 37 -27.53 8.22 -4.20
N GLY A 38 -27.97 7.17 -4.92
CA GLY A 38 -27.94 7.12 -6.38
C GLY A 38 -26.53 7.03 -6.97
N LEU A 39 -25.51 6.83 -6.13
CA LEU A 39 -24.13 6.66 -6.57
C LEU A 39 -23.88 5.20 -6.95
N TYR A 40 -23.04 4.99 -7.97
CA TYR A 40 -22.59 3.65 -8.33
C TYR A 40 -21.45 3.21 -7.43
N TYR A 41 -21.51 1.98 -6.94
CA TYR A 41 -20.42 1.30 -6.24
C TYR A 41 -20.13 -0.02 -6.95
N ASP A 42 -18.86 -0.31 -7.15
CA ASP A 42 -18.47 -1.67 -7.49
C ASP A 42 -18.56 -2.52 -6.21
N CYS A 43 -19.54 -3.42 -6.15
CA CYS A 43 -19.77 -4.27 -4.98
C CYS A 43 -18.93 -5.56 -5.01
N SER A 44 -17.95 -5.68 -5.91
CA SER A 44 -16.98 -6.78 -5.91
C SER A 44 -16.04 -6.74 -4.70
N ALA A 45 -15.71 -5.54 -4.21
CA ALA A 45 -14.90 -5.30 -3.03
C ALA A 45 -15.16 -3.93 -2.39
N HIS A 46 -14.66 -3.73 -1.17
CA HIS A 46 -14.81 -2.45 -0.47
C HIS A 46 -13.92 -1.36 -1.08
N MET A 47 -12.68 -1.74 -1.45
CA MET A 47 -11.69 -0.85 -2.05
C MET A 47 -11.10 -1.51 -3.30
N LEU A 48 -10.89 -0.73 -4.35
CA LEU A 48 -10.32 -1.22 -5.61
C LEU A 48 -9.10 -0.38 -5.99
N TRP A 49 -8.11 -0.98 -6.64
CA TRP A 49 -6.99 -0.21 -7.17
C TRP A 49 -6.78 -0.37 -8.67
N VAL A 50 -6.22 0.65 -9.29
CA VAL A 50 -5.66 0.57 -10.64
C VAL A 50 -4.19 0.18 -10.59
N GLY A 51 -3.82 -0.81 -11.40
CA GLY A 51 -2.46 -1.34 -11.47
C GLY A 51 -1.50 -0.41 -12.22
N GLU A 52 -0.20 -0.69 -12.07
CA GLU A 52 0.86 0.10 -12.73
C GLU A 52 0.76 0.05 -14.26
N ARG A 53 0.20 -1.03 -14.81
CA ARG A 53 0.11 -1.29 -16.26
C ARG A 53 -1.24 -0.87 -16.86
N THR A 54 -2.20 -0.49 -16.04
CA THR A 54 -3.60 -0.21 -16.41
C THR A 54 -4.03 1.21 -16.02
N ARG A 55 -3.10 2.07 -15.59
CA ARG A 55 -3.36 3.44 -15.11
C ARG A 55 -3.18 4.54 -16.17
N GLN A 56 -3.37 4.22 -17.44
CA GLN A 56 -3.34 5.22 -18.52
C GLN A 56 -4.47 6.23 -18.31
N LEU A 57 -4.18 7.53 -18.44
CA LEU A 57 -5.12 8.61 -18.10
C LEU A 57 -6.43 8.54 -18.91
N ASP A 58 -6.35 8.07 -20.15
CA ASP A 58 -7.44 7.87 -21.10
C ASP A 58 -7.87 6.39 -21.22
N GLY A 59 -7.35 5.53 -20.32
CA GLY A 59 -7.59 4.09 -20.33
C GLY A 59 -8.95 3.71 -19.71
N ALA A 60 -9.47 2.56 -20.13
CA ALA A 60 -10.77 2.05 -19.68
C ALA A 60 -10.85 1.82 -18.16
N HIS A 61 -9.77 1.40 -17.50
CA HIS A 61 -9.75 1.21 -16.05
C HIS A 61 -9.89 2.53 -15.29
N VAL A 62 -9.23 3.60 -15.74
CA VAL A 62 -9.36 4.93 -15.14
C VAL A 62 -10.78 5.46 -15.34
N GLU A 63 -11.35 5.29 -16.54
CA GLU A 63 -12.73 5.68 -16.82
C GLU A 63 -13.74 4.90 -15.95
N PHE A 64 -13.56 3.59 -15.79
CA PHE A 64 -14.40 2.78 -14.92
C PHE A 64 -14.35 3.25 -13.46
N LEU A 65 -13.13 3.41 -12.92
CA LEU A 65 -12.93 3.83 -11.53
C LEU A 65 -13.41 5.27 -11.26
N ARG A 66 -13.37 6.14 -12.28
CA ARG A 66 -13.91 7.50 -12.20
C ARG A 66 -15.42 7.50 -11.90
N GLY A 67 -16.15 6.48 -12.37
CA GLY A 67 -17.60 6.38 -12.24
C GLY A 67 -18.11 5.77 -10.92
N ILE A 68 -17.26 5.11 -10.13
CA ILE A 68 -17.68 4.42 -8.89
C ILE A 68 -17.32 5.22 -7.64
N ALA A 69 -18.05 5.02 -6.54
CA ALA A 69 -17.92 5.76 -5.28
C ALA A 69 -17.03 5.08 -4.22
N ASN A 70 -16.49 3.88 -4.49
CA ASN A 70 -15.56 3.16 -3.62
C ASN A 70 -14.29 3.99 -3.29
N PRO A 71 -13.63 3.81 -2.13
CA PRO A 71 -12.24 4.20 -1.96
C PRO A 71 -11.36 3.56 -3.02
N LEU A 72 -10.42 4.32 -3.57
CA LEU A 72 -9.59 3.91 -4.70
C LEU A 72 -8.10 3.89 -4.35
N GLY A 73 -7.38 2.98 -5.00
CA GLY A 73 -5.94 2.86 -4.94
C GLY A 73 -5.30 3.14 -6.29
N ILE A 74 -4.12 3.75 -6.28
CA ILE A 74 -3.31 3.96 -7.48
C ILE A 74 -1.95 3.33 -7.23
N LYS A 75 -1.62 2.27 -7.97
CA LYS A 75 -0.27 1.71 -7.94
C LYS A 75 0.69 2.65 -8.66
N VAL A 76 1.82 2.98 -8.04
CA VAL A 76 2.87 3.78 -8.70
C VAL A 76 4.26 3.18 -8.50
N SER A 77 5.02 3.06 -9.59
CA SER A 77 6.42 2.65 -9.57
C SER A 77 7.40 3.83 -9.56
N ASP A 78 8.69 3.53 -9.59
CA ASP A 78 9.79 4.50 -9.76
C ASP A 78 9.77 5.24 -11.11
N LYS A 79 8.98 4.75 -12.07
CA LYS A 79 8.81 5.32 -13.42
C LYS A 79 7.72 6.37 -13.51
N VAL A 80 6.91 6.58 -12.47
CA VAL A 80 5.81 7.53 -12.50
C VAL A 80 6.33 8.96 -12.66
N VAL A 81 5.70 9.73 -13.54
CA VAL A 81 5.97 11.17 -13.68
C VAL A 81 5.07 11.92 -12.69
N PRO A 82 5.60 12.83 -11.84
CA PRO A 82 4.80 13.51 -10.82
C PRO A 82 3.56 14.23 -11.37
N SER A 83 3.67 14.88 -12.53
CA SER A 83 2.56 15.56 -13.19
C SER A 83 1.47 14.61 -13.69
N GLU A 84 1.82 13.38 -14.08
CA GLU A 84 0.84 12.37 -14.46
C GLU A 84 0.06 11.87 -13.24
N LEU A 85 0.75 11.67 -12.10
CA LEU A 85 0.09 11.28 -10.85
C LEU A 85 -0.92 12.35 -10.41
N VAL A 86 -0.54 13.63 -10.45
CA VAL A 86 -1.44 14.74 -10.10
C VAL A 86 -2.68 14.74 -11.00
N LYS A 87 -2.52 14.59 -12.31
CA LYS A 87 -3.65 14.51 -13.26
C LYS A 87 -4.55 13.29 -12.98
N LEU A 88 -3.94 12.13 -12.68
CA LEU A 88 -4.71 10.93 -12.37
C LEU A 88 -5.54 11.07 -11.08
N ILE A 89 -4.97 11.70 -10.05
CA ILE A 89 -5.69 12.00 -8.81
C ILE A 89 -6.84 12.98 -9.07
N GLU A 90 -6.64 14.00 -9.92
CA GLU A 90 -7.67 14.96 -10.31
C GLU A 90 -8.85 14.26 -10.99
N ILE A 91 -8.59 13.32 -11.90
CA ILE A 91 -9.61 12.52 -12.58
C ILE A 91 -10.41 11.66 -11.58
N LEU A 92 -9.72 10.99 -10.65
CA LEU A 92 -10.33 9.99 -9.75
C LEU A 92 -10.89 10.56 -8.45
N ASN A 93 -10.52 11.80 -8.09
CA ASN A 93 -10.96 12.51 -6.90
C ASN A 93 -11.21 14.02 -7.17
N PRO A 94 -12.14 14.37 -8.05
CA PRO A 94 -12.35 15.75 -8.48
C PRO A 94 -12.82 16.67 -7.34
N GLN A 95 -13.47 16.14 -6.31
CA GLN A 95 -13.88 16.90 -5.11
C GLN A 95 -12.81 16.94 -4.01
N ASN A 96 -11.62 16.37 -4.27
CA ASN A 96 -10.52 16.28 -3.31
C ASN A 96 -10.95 15.70 -1.94
N LYS A 97 -11.84 14.71 -1.95
CA LYS A 97 -12.39 14.09 -0.74
C LYS A 97 -11.27 13.34 0.01
N PRO A 98 -10.97 13.67 1.27
CA PRO A 98 -10.00 12.92 2.06
C PRO A 98 -10.38 11.43 2.16
N GLY A 99 -9.39 10.55 2.02
CA GLY A 99 -9.58 9.10 2.07
C GLY A 99 -10.12 8.46 0.78
N ARG A 100 -10.46 9.26 -0.26
CA ARG A 100 -10.87 8.73 -1.57
C ARG A 100 -9.71 8.05 -2.29
N ILE A 101 -8.51 8.63 -2.27
CA ILE A 101 -7.34 8.10 -2.99
C ILE A 101 -6.26 7.62 -2.03
N THR A 102 -5.80 6.40 -2.28
CA THR A 102 -4.59 5.83 -1.70
C THR A 102 -3.53 5.68 -2.78
N VAL A 103 -2.39 6.37 -2.66
CA VAL A 103 -1.25 6.20 -3.55
C VAL A 103 -0.35 5.08 -3.01
N ILE A 104 -0.26 3.97 -3.74
CA ILE A 104 0.42 2.75 -3.32
C ILE A 104 1.78 2.64 -4.04
N VAL A 105 2.84 3.15 -3.38
CA VAL A 105 4.19 3.28 -3.93
C VAL A 105 4.97 1.97 -3.89
N ARG A 106 5.64 1.60 -4.98
CA ARG A 106 6.48 0.38 -5.12
C ARG A 106 7.73 0.66 -5.96
N MET A 107 8.84 1.02 -5.32
CA MET A 107 9.99 1.61 -6.01
C MET A 107 11.31 0.87 -5.77
N GLY A 108 11.40 0.06 -4.72
CA GLY A 108 12.70 -0.35 -4.17
C GLY A 108 13.30 0.74 -3.28
N ALA A 109 14.14 0.34 -2.33
CA ALA A 109 14.60 1.24 -1.25
C ALA A 109 15.41 2.46 -1.72
N GLU A 110 16.23 2.32 -2.75
CA GLU A 110 17.06 3.41 -3.29
C GLU A 110 16.19 4.42 -4.03
N ASN A 111 15.39 3.95 -4.99
CA ASN A 111 14.46 4.79 -5.72
C ASN A 111 13.43 5.45 -4.81
N MET A 112 12.97 4.78 -3.74
CA MET A 112 12.05 5.37 -2.77
C MET A 112 12.62 6.67 -2.20
N ARG A 113 13.91 6.69 -1.81
CA ARG A 113 14.57 7.88 -1.26
C ARG A 113 14.72 9.01 -2.26
N VAL A 114 14.82 8.70 -3.55
CA VAL A 114 15.05 9.68 -4.61
C VAL A 114 13.74 10.20 -5.22
N LYS A 115 12.77 9.32 -5.44
CA LYS A 115 11.57 9.58 -6.25
C LYS A 115 10.37 10.00 -5.42
N LEU A 116 10.12 9.34 -4.27
CA LEU A 116 8.96 9.64 -3.44
C LEU A 116 8.89 11.10 -2.96
N PRO A 117 9.99 11.79 -2.56
CA PRO A 117 9.93 13.20 -2.19
C PRO A 117 9.30 14.08 -3.28
N ASN A 118 9.63 13.83 -4.54
CA ASN A 118 9.11 14.60 -5.67
C ASN A 118 7.60 14.39 -5.86
N LEU A 119 7.10 13.17 -5.63
CA LEU A 119 5.67 12.87 -5.70
C LEU A 119 4.91 13.55 -4.56
N ILE A 120 5.42 13.45 -3.34
CA ILE A 120 4.80 14.08 -2.16
C ILE A 120 4.67 15.59 -2.39
N ARG A 121 5.75 16.24 -2.86
CA ARG A 121 5.76 17.69 -3.14
C ARG A 121 4.82 18.06 -4.28
N ALA A 122 4.75 17.26 -5.35
CA ALA A 122 3.84 17.52 -6.47
C ALA A 122 2.37 17.44 -6.05
N VAL A 123 1.97 16.35 -5.35
CA VAL A 123 0.61 16.16 -4.84
C VAL A 123 0.25 17.26 -3.85
N ARG A 124 1.16 17.60 -2.92
CA ARG A 124 0.99 18.71 -1.98
C ARG A 124 0.84 20.06 -2.69
N GLY A 125 1.67 20.33 -3.70
CA GLY A 125 1.63 21.56 -4.49
C GLY A 125 0.33 21.71 -5.28
N ALA A 126 -0.27 20.59 -5.70
CA ALA A 126 -1.60 20.57 -6.31
C ALA A 126 -2.76 20.68 -5.30
N GLY A 127 -2.47 20.77 -3.99
CA GLY A 127 -3.49 20.83 -2.93
C GLY A 127 -4.27 19.53 -2.74
N GLN A 128 -3.80 18.42 -3.30
CA GLN A 128 -4.50 17.14 -3.30
C GLN A 128 -4.27 16.37 -1.99
N ILE A 129 -5.33 15.75 -1.47
CA ILE A 129 -5.32 14.97 -0.23
C ILE A 129 -5.37 13.48 -0.58
N VAL A 130 -4.32 12.76 -0.23
CA VAL A 130 -4.19 11.31 -0.47
C VAL A 130 -3.64 10.59 0.74
N THR A 131 -3.93 9.30 0.84
CA THR A 131 -3.25 8.38 1.77
C THR A 131 -2.04 7.77 1.08
N TRP A 132 -0.86 7.88 1.69
CA TRP A 132 0.36 7.24 1.16
C TRP A 132 0.53 5.85 1.75
N VAL A 133 0.70 4.84 0.91
CA VAL A 133 0.89 3.44 1.32
C VAL A 133 2.11 2.85 0.64
N SER A 134 2.97 2.18 1.40
CA SER A 134 4.11 1.44 0.86
C SER A 134 3.71 0.04 0.43
N ASP A 135 4.00 -0.33 -0.80
CA ASP A 135 4.12 -1.72 -1.24
C ASP A 135 5.60 -2.06 -1.43
N PRO A 136 6.26 -2.56 -0.37
CA PRO A 136 7.66 -2.95 -0.43
C PRO A 136 7.89 -4.31 -1.13
N MET A 137 6.87 -4.87 -1.80
CA MET A 137 6.95 -6.21 -2.38
C MET A 137 7.28 -6.15 -3.87
N HIS A 138 6.40 -5.55 -4.68
CA HIS A 138 6.48 -5.62 -6.14
C HIS A 138 7.66 -4.85 -6.75
N GLY A 139 8.30 -3.95 -6.00
CA GLY A 139 9.54 -3.27 -6.40
C GLY A 139 10.80 -4.11 -6.22
N ASN A 140 10.74 -5.18 -5.42
CA ASN A 140 11.92 -5.94 -4.96
C ASN A 140 11.97 -7.39 -5.47
N THR A 141 11.20 -7.73 -6.50
CA THR A 141 11.22 -9.07 -7.11
C THR A 141 12.51 -9.27 -7.92
N ILE A 142 13.22 -10.36 -7.63
CA ILE A 142 14.43 -10.80 -8.32
C ILE A 142 14.29 -12.24 -8.82
N MET A 143 15.14 -12.65 -9.75
CA MET A 143 15.27 -14.06 -10.16
C MET A 143 16.39 -14.72 -9.35
N ALA A 144 16.06 -15.79 -8.64
CA ALA A 144 17.05 -16.61 -7.94
C ALA A 144 17.89 -17.42 -8.96
N PRO A 145 19.11 -17.86 -8.59
CA PRO A 145 19.95 -18.69 -9.47
C PRO A 145 19.25 -19.96 -10.00
N GLY A 146 18.29 -20.51 -9.26
CA GLY A 146 17.48 -21.66 -9.67
C GLY A 146 16.29 -21.35 -10.59
N GLY A 147 16.16 -20.12 -11.09
CA GLY A 147 15.08 -19.72 -12.01
C GLY A 147 13.74 -19.42 -11.36
N LEU A 148 13.62 -19.52 -10.03
CA LEU A 148 12.43 -19.08 -9.30
C LEU A 148 12.49 -17.57 -9.04
N LYS A 149 11.34 -16.90 -9.17
CA LYS A 149 11.20 -15.54 -8.63
C LYS A 149 11.31 -15.62 -7.10
N THR A 150 11.91 -14.61 -6.50
CA THR A 150 11.91 -14.44 -5.04
C THR A 150 12.03 -12.97 -4.69
N ARG A 151 11.88 -12.64 -3.41
CA ARG A 151 12.13 -11.31 -2.86
C ARG A 151 13.00 -11.46 -1.62
N SER A 152 13.95 -10.55 -1.47
CA SER A 152 14.76 -10.47 -0.25
C SER A 152 13.98 -9.78 0.85
N PHE A 153 13.79 -10.44 1.99
CA PHE A 153 13.18 -9.83 3.17
C PHE A 153 13.92 -8.56 3.60
N ASP A 154 15.25 -8.53 3.47
CA ASP A 154 16.04 -7.33 3.78
C ASP A 154 15.75 -6.17 2.83
N ALA A 155 15.53 -6.45 1.54
CA ALA A 155 15.15 -5.43 0.57
C ALA A 155 13.75 -4.87 0.86
N ILE A 156 12.79 -5.75 1.17
CA ILE A 156 11.42 -5.38 1.60
C ILE A 156 11.49 -4.47 2.84
N ARG A 157 12.26 -4.88 3.85
CA ARG A 157 12.49 -4.09 5.08
C ARG A 157 13.16 -2.76 4.78
N ALA A 158 14.14 -2.73 3.88
CA ALA A 158 14.87 -1.51 3.52
C ALA A 158 13.99 -0.48 2.81
N GLU A 159 13.08 -0.92 1.93
CA GLU A 159 12.12 -0.04 1.27
C GLU A 159 11.10 0.51 2.26
N LEU A 160 10.59 -0.32 3.16
CA LEU A 160 9.69 0.15 4.21
C LEU A 160 10.37 1.20 5.10
N ARG A 161 11.63 0.99 5.50
CA ARG A 161 12.41 2.00 6.24
C ARG A 161 12.55 3.30 5.43
N ALA A 162 12.88 3.19 4.15
CA ALA A 162 13.00 4.33 3.24
C ALA A 162 11.71 5.15 3.17
N PHE A 163 10.56 4.47 3.07
CA PHE A 163 9.25 5.09 3.04
C PHE A 163 8.99 5.95 4.28
N PHE A 164 9.22 5.39 5.48
CA PHE A 164 9.10 6.17 6.72
C PHE A 164 10.10 7.33 6.80
N ASP A 165 11.37 7.10 6.45
CA ASP A 165 12.41 8.13 6.47
C ASP A 165 12.06 9.32 5.56
N VAL A 166 11.57 9.05 4.35
CA VAL A 166 11.12 10.08 3.41
C VAL A 166 9.92 10.85 3.96
N HIS A 167 8.93 10.17 4.53
CA HIS A 167 7.78 10.85 5.12
C HIS A 167 8.16 11.77 6.29
N ASP A 168 9.09 11.33 7.14
CA ASP A 168 9.62 12.14 8.23
C ASP A 168 10.38 13.37 7.69
N GLN A 169 11.21 13.21 6.66
CA GLN A 169 11.94 14.31 6.00
C GLN A 169 11.00 15.31 5.31
N GLU A 170 9.97 14.82 4.63
CA GLU A 170 9.01 15.66 3.90
C GLU A 170 7.91 16.25 4.79
N GLY A 171 7.90 15.95 6.10
CA GLY A 171 6.84 16.39 7.01
C GLY A 171 5.44 15.88 6.60
N SER A 172 5.36 14.65 6.07
CA SER A 172 4.12 14.03 5.60
C SER A 172 3.77 12.78 6.41
N PHE A 173 2.68 12.09 6.06
CA PHE A 173 2.17 10.96 6.83
C PHE A 173 2.33 9.63 6.07
N PRO A 174 3.08 8.65 6.60
CA PRO A 174 3.10 7.27 6.11
C PRO A 174 1.80 6.58 6.55
N GLY A 175 0.84 6.48 5.63
CA GLY A 175 -0.54 6.08 5.88
C GLY A 175 -0.78 4.57 6.02
N GLY A 176 0.11 3.72 5.51
CA GLY A 176 -0.03 2.27 5.66
C GLY A 176 0.95 1.45 4.83
N VAL A 177 0.71 0.13 4.81
CA VAL A 177 1.47 -0.85 4.02
C VAL A 177 0.54 -1.76 3.23
N HIS A 178 0.98 -2.22 2.07
CA HIS A 178 0.28 -3.17 1.20
C HIS A 178 1.24 -4.34 0.94
N LEU A 179 0.88 -5.53 1.43
CA LEU A 179 1.77 -6.70 1.46
C LEU A 179 1.12 -7.91 0.79
N GLU A 180 1.93 -8.73 0.13
CA GLU A 180 1.54 -10.07 -0.30
C GLU A 180 2.03 -11.08 0.73
N MET A 181 1.11 -11.74 1.43
CA MET A 181 1.43 -12.62 2.55
C MET A 181 0.54 -13.86 2.57
N THR A 182 0.99 -14.87 3.30
CA THR A 182 0.22 -16.08 3.59
C THR A 182 0.50 -16.58 5.00
N GLY A 183 -0.52 -17.11 5.68
CA GLY A 183 -0.37 -17.80 6.96
C GLY A 183 0.31 -19.17 6.85
N GLN A 184 0.52 -19.66 5.63
CA GLN A 184 1.18 -20.94 5.37
C GLN A 184 2.69 -20.85 5.60
N ASN A 185 3.29 -21.97 5.99
CA ASN A 185 4.73 -22.11 6.17
C ASN A 185 5.43 -22.38 4.82
N VAL A 186 5.52 -21.35 3.99
CA VAL A 186 6.12 -21.35 2.65
C VAL A 186 7.54 -20.77 2.63
N THR A 187 8.29 -21.09 1.59
CA THR A 187 9.67 -20.62 1.35
C THR A 187 9.77 -19.78 0.08
N GLU A 188 8.90 -18.78 -0.06
CA GLU A 188 8.79 -17.99 -1.29
C GLU A 188 9.74 -16.76 -1.30
N CYS A 189 9.91 -16.10 -0.14
CA CYS A 189 10.85 -14.99 0.06
C CYS A 189 12.09 -15.44 0.85
N VAL A 190 13.28 -15.03 0.40
CA VAL A 190 14.56 -15.31 1.10
C VAL A 190 14.81 -14.37 2.28
N GLY A 191 15.61 -14.83 3.24
CA GLY A 191 15.95 -14.09 4.45
C GLY A 191 14.89 -14.17 5.55
N GLY A 192 14.84 -13.13 6.39
CA GLY A 192 14.07 -13.12 7.63
C GLY A 192 14.71 -13.94 8.75
N SER A 193 14.10 -13.93 9.93
CA SER A 193 14.60 -14.61 11.14
C SER A 193 14.93 -16.11 10.97
N ARG A 194 14.26 -16.81 10.04
CA ARG A 194 14.52 -18.24 9.74
C ARG A 194 15.62 -18.48 8.69
N THR A 195 16.24 -17.42 8.17
CA THR A 195 17.32 -17.44 7.17
C THR A 195 17.02 -18.36 5.97
N ILE A 196 15.89 -18.12 5.30
CA ILE A 196 15.53 -18.87 4.08
C ILE A 196 16.54 -18.53 2.99
N THR A 197 17.21 -19.54 2.44
CA THR A 197 18.19 -19.39 1.36
C THR A 197 17.57 -19.67 -0.01
N TYR A 198 18.31 -19.43 -1.09
CA TYR A 198 17.85 -19.78 -2.43
C TYR A 198 17.61 -21.29 -2.61
N ASN A 199 18.35 -22.14 -1.90
CA ASN A 199 18.18 -23.60 -1.96
C ASN A 199 16.89 -24.07 -1.29
N ASP A 200 16.36 -23.29 -0.36
CA ASP A 200 15.13 -23.62 0.36
C ASP A 200 13.88 -23.29 -0.46
N LEU A 201 14.00 -22.51 -1.54
CA LEU A 201 12.86 -22.03 -2.32
C LEU A 201 12.02 -23.19 -2.87
N SER A 202 12.66 -24.18 -3.47
CA SER A 202 11.96 -25.33 -4.09
C SER A 202 11.26 -26.25 -3.10
N SER A 203 11.50 -26.11 -1.79
CA SER A 203 10.90 -26.98 -0.79
C SER A 203 9.38 -26.77 -0.65
N ARG A 204 8.91 -25.51 -0.70
CA ARG A 204 7.51 -25.11 -0.48
C ARG A 204 7.13 -23.84 -1.25
N TYR A 205 7.46 -23.80 -2.54
CA TYR A 205 7.05 -22.74 -3.45
C TYR A 205 5.65 -23.03 -3.99
N HIS A 206 4.62 -22.35 -3.47
CA HIS A 206 3.21 -22.67 -3.77
C HIS A 206 2.44 -21.55 -4.47
N THR A 207 3.12 -20.49 -4.89
CA THR A 207 2.54 -19.38 -5.65
C THR A 207 2.73 -19.58 -7.14
N HIS A 208 1.73 -19.19 -7.93
CA HIS A 208 1.80 -19.16 -9.39
C HIS A 208 2.24 -17.79 -9.93
N CYS A 209 2.17 -16.74 -9.11
CA CYS A 209 2.47 -15.38 -9.50
C CYS A 209 3.76 -14.92 -8.82
N ASP A 210 3.63 -14.14 -7.76
CA ASP A 210 4.75 -13.53 -7.07
C ASP A 210 4.98 -14.17 -5.68
N PRO A 211 6.22 -14.11 -5.16
CA PRO A 211 6.60 -14.72 -3.88
C PRO A 211 6.04 -13.94 -2.67
N ARG A 212 5.35 -14.64 -1.75
CA ARG A 212 4.68 -14.04 -0.59
C ARG A 212 5.53 -14.13 0.67
N LEU A 213 5.32 -13.20 1.60
CA LEU A 213 5.80 -13.34 2.97
C LEU A 213 5.09 -14.51 3.65
N ASN A 214 5.84 -15.39 4.31
CA ASN A 214 5.22 -16.37 5.21
C ASN A 214 4.80 -15.73 6.54
N ALA A 215 4.16 -16.50 7.41
CA ALA A 215 3.66 -16.02 8.70
C ALA A 215 4.74 -15.37 9.59
N SER A 216 5.91 -15.99 9.70
CA SER A 216 7.02 -15.48 10.54
C SER A 216 7.57 -14.16 9.99
N GLN A 217 7.81 -14.09 8.68
CA GLN A 217 8.29 -12.86 8.03
C GLN A 217 7.26 -11.73 8.13
N SER A 218 5.97 -12.05 8.00
CA SER A 218 4.88 -11.06 8.13
C SER A 218 4.81 -10.48 9.53
N LEU A 219 4.93 -11.34 10.56
CA LEU A 219 4.95 -10.90 11.96
C LEU A 219 6.20 -10.07 12.29
N GLU A 220 7.36 -10.46 11.78
CA GLU A 220 8.61 -9.70 11.93
C GLU A 220 8.47 -8.29 11.36
N LEU A 221 7.87 -8.16 10.17
CA LEU A 221 7.62 -6.85 9.56
C LEU A 221 6.61 -6.01 10.36
N ALA A 222 5.58 -6.63 10.93
CA ALA A 222 4.60 -5.95 11.79
C ALA A 222 5.26 -5.34 13.03
N PHE A 223 6.20 -6.04 13.69
CA PHE A 223 6.96 -5.50 14.81
C PHE A 223 7.85 -4.32 14.41
N ILE A 224 8.49 -4.38 13.24
CA ILE A 224 9.31 -3.28 12.71
C ILE A 224 8.47 -2.03 12.46
N ILE A 225 7.27 -2.19 11.88
CA ILE A 225 6.31 -1.09 11.69
C ILE A 225 5.89 -0.50 13.04
N ALA A 226 5.53 -1.36 14.00
CA ALA A 226 5.10 -0.93 15.32
C ALA A 226 6.18 -0.13 16.07
N GLU A 227 7.45 -0.56 15.97
CA GLU A 227 8.59 0.16 16.54
C GLU A 227 8.73 1.56 15.91
N ARG A 228 8.62 1.67 14.58
CA ARG A 228 8.75 2.94 13.89
C ARG A 228 7.61 3.91 14.25
N LEU A 229 6.37 3.42 14.30
CA LEU A 229 5.22 4.21 14.72
C LEU A 229 5.33 4.67 16.18
N ARG A 230 5.82 3.80 17.08
CA ARG A 230 6.08 4.15 18.49
C ARG A 230 7.14 5.25 18.60
N LYS A 231 8.25 5.13 17.87
CA LYS A 231 9.32 6.14 17.86
C LYS A 231 8.81 7.50 17.43
N ARG A 232 7.99 7.56 16.38
CA ARG A 232 7.36 8.81 15.91
C ARG A 232 6.44 9.42 16.98
N ARG A 233 5.56 8.61 17.59
CA ARG A 233 4.67 9.06 18.66
C ARG A 233 5.42 9.65 19.86
N LEU A 234 6.54 9.03 20.25
CA LEU A 234 7.37 9.53 21.36
C LEU A 234 8.21 10.76 20.97
N GLY A 235 8.71 10.81 19.72
CA GLY A 235 9.51 11.93 19.21
C GLY A 235 8.69 13.22 18.99
N SER A 236 7.42 13.10 18.60
CA SER A 236 6.51 14.24 18.46
C SER A 236 6.15 14.92 19.80
N GLY A 237 6.48 14.31 20.94
CA GLY A 237 6.27 14.88 22.28
C GLY A 237 7.30 15.92 22.72
N ASN A 238 8.33 16.20 21.92
CA ASN A 238 9.43 17.11 22.26
C ASN A 238 9.47 18.40 21.42
N LEU A 239 8.37 18.80 20.77
CA LEU A 239 8.26 20.15 20.23
C LEU A 239 8.10 21.13 21.41
N PRO A 240 9.01 22.09 21.63
CA PRO A 240 8.85 23.04 22.72
C PRO A 240 7.62 23.90 22.43
N SER A 241 6.67 23.88 23.37
CA SER A 241 5.65 24.90 23.52
C SER A 241 6.33 26.25 23.71
N SER A 242 6.60 26.94 22.60
CA SER A 242 7.07 28.32 22.59
C SER A 242 6.16 29.13 21.68
N ILE A 243 4.97 29.40 22.19
CA ILE A 243 4.31 30.67 21.96
C ILE A 243 4.01 31.20 23.36
N GLY A 244 4.95 31.97 23.88
CA GLY A 244 4.78 32.78 25.08
C GLY A 244 4.69 34.24 24.66
N VAL A 245 3.65 34.89 25.21
CA VAL A 245 3.28 36.32 25.17
C VAL A 245 2.77 36.85 23.84
#